data_AF-A0A7S2ZNB2-F1
#
_entry.id   AF-A0A7S2ZNB2-F1
#
_cell.length_a   1.000
_cell.length_b   1.000
_cell.length_c   1.000
_cell.angle_alpha   90.00
_cell.angle_beta   90.00
_cell.angle_gamma   90.00
#
_symmetry.space_group_name_H-M   'P 1'
#
loop_
_entity.id
_entity.type
_entity.pdbx_description
1 polymer ?
#
loop_
_entity_poly.entity_id
_entity_poly.type
_entity_poly.pdbx_seq_one_letter_code
_entity_poly.pdbx_strand_id
1 'polypeptide(L)'
;AGRILLTEEGCFLGFGFQDVSDEELDGLLRQAEGPTGDKYQLSTSEKDPIATALRAVCGCNEVKGFELMDSRWNGNEAIRADTDRGNYFVKINRVEDASVFMSEAVGLTTIRKTETVYCPMPLHVGSLPKVGEFGPGAFMILEWLPLVPFGASRPEAQEDLGHALAMMHMSSAMDEIHEGKFGFVINNYLSLTPMDNRWTNDWSEFLARRMSLLLRSLFEPKVYARAPFKKDESSELINLTEKLIGSLKDRFADVPVKPSLLHGDLWIGNAGMLKDLRSSRLERFILFCILKS
;
A
#
# COMPACT_ATOMS: atom_id res chain seq x y z
N ALA A 1 -33.41 -28.09 6.56
CA ALA A 1 -32.64 -29.21 7.15
C ALA A 1 -31.68 -29.73 6.10
N GLY A 2 -30.39 -29.47 6.25
CA GLY A 2 -29.36 -29.95 5.32
C GLY A 2 -28.09 -30.23 6.11
N ARG A 3 -27.67 -31.51 6.12
CA ARG A 3 -26.48 -32.03 6.79
C ARG A 3 -25.28 -31.94 5.86
N ILE A 4 -24.11 -31.65 6.43
CA ILE A 4 -22.79 -31.72 5.78
C ILE A 4 -22.30 -33.17 5.85
N LEU A 5 -21.78 -33.69 4.75
CA LEU A 5 -20.94 -34.90 4.72
C LEU A 5 -19.56 -34.51 4.19
N LEU A 6 -18.52 -34.86 4.95
CA LEU A 6 -17.11 -34.73 4.60
C LEU A 6 -16.63 -36.02 3.92
N THR A 7 -15.81 -35.91 2.88
CA THR A 7 -14.99 -37.03 2.39
C THR A 7 -13.53 -36.62 2.22
N GLU A 8 -12.65 -37.61 2.40
CA GLU A 8 -11.25 -37.53 2.84
C GLU A 8 -10.18 -37.17 1.79
N GLU A 9 -10.52 -36.64 0.62
CA GLU A 9 -9.50 -36.35 -0.39
C GLU A 9 -9.25 -34.84 -0.53
N GLY A 10 -8.16 -34.41 0.11
CA GLY A 10 -7.70 -33.03 0.10
C GLY A 10 -7.34 -32.53 -1.30
N CYS A 11 -8.19 -31.66 -1.83
CA CYS A 11 -7.87 -30.69 -2.89
C CYS A 11 -8.82 -29.49 -2.74
N PHE A 12 -8.27 -28.32 -2.40
CA PHE A 12 -9.02 -27.05 -2.45
C PHE A 12 -9.13 -26.59 -3.90
N LEU A 13 -10.32 -26.76 -4.50
CA LEU A 13 -10.76 -25.96 -5.65
C LEU A 13 -11.87 -25.01 -5.17
N GLY A 14 -11.73 -23.75 -5.55
CA GLY A 14 -12.38 -22.59 -4.93
C GLY A 14 -13.91 -22.59 -4.90
N PHE A 15 -14.44 -21.78 -3.98
CA PHE A 15 -15.86 -21.44 -3.95
C PHE A 15 -16.17 -20.44 -5.07
N GLY A 16 -17.03 -20.87 -5.98
CA GLY A 16 -17.63 -20.00 -7.00
C GLY A 16 -18.52 -18.95 -6.36
N PHE A 17 -18.05 -17.70 -6.36
CA PHE A 17 -18.94 -16.58 -6.60
C PHE A 17 -19.28 -16.60 -8.10
N GLN A 18 -20.52 -16.28 -8.45
CA GLN A 18 -20.90 -16.05 -9.86
C GLN A 18 -19.85 -15.12 -10.49
N ASP A 19 -19.37 -15.48 -11.68
CA ASP A 19 -18.39 -14.73 -12.46
C ASP A 19 -18.89 -13.31 -12.72
N VAL A 20 -18.62 -12.40 -11.80
CA VAL A 20 -18.60 -10.97 -12.06
C VAL A 20 -17.17 -10.70 -12.48
N SER A 21 -16.95 -10.38 -13.75
CA SER A 21 -15.60 -10.08 -14.23
C SER A 21 -15.04 -8.88 -13.47
N ASP A 22 -13.71 -8.80 -13.33
CA ASP A 22 -13.05 -7.61 -12.75
C ASP A 22 -13.52 -6.31 -13.47
N GLU A 23 -13.89 -6.39 -14.75
CA GLU A 23 -14.47 -5.30 -15.54
C GLU A 23 -15.90 -4.92 -15.12
N GLU A 24 -16.77 -5.87 -14.79
CA GLU A 24 -18.12 -5.60 -14.27
C GLU A 24 -18.07 -5.02 -12.85
N LEU A 25 -17.09 -5.46 -12.07
CA LEU A 25 -16.78 -4.96 -10.73
C LEU A 25 -16.21 -3.53 -10.76
N ASP A 26 -15.30 -3.23 -11.69
CA ASP A 26 -14.84 -1.88 -12.00
C ASP A 26 -15.99 -1.00 -12.52
N GLY A 27 -16.92 -1.57 -13.29
CA GLY A 27 -18.09 -0.89 -13.82
C GLY A 27 -19.06 -0.37 -12.74
N LEU A 28 -19.26 -1.14 -11.67
CA LEU A 28 -20.09 -0.74 -10.52
C LEU A 28 -19.42 0.32 -9.64
N LEU A 29 -18.09 0.32 -9.53
CA LEU A 29 -17.32 1.34 -8.81
C LEU A 29 -17.33 2.70 -9.53
N ARG A 30 -17.51 2.71 -10.86
CA ARG A 30 -17.60 3.95 -11.67
C ARG A 30 -18.91 4.74 -11.50
N GLN A 31 -19.94 4.17 -10.86
CA GLN A 31 -21.24 4.84 -10.70
C GLN A 31 -21.29 5.88 -9.56
N ALA A 32 -20.24 6.02 -8.77
CA ALA A 32 -20.10 7.19 -7.90
C ALA A 32 -19.65 8.38 -8.77
N GLU A 33 -20.59 9.22 -9.19
CA GLU A 33 -20.27 10.50 -9.84
C GLU A 33 -19.48 11.38 -8.86
N GLY A 34 -18.16 11.35 -8.99
CA GLY A 34 -17.29 12.28 -8.28
C GLY A 34 -17.61 13.73 -8.68
N PRO A 35 -17.17 14.72 -7.88
CA PRO A 35 -17.39 16.13 -8.19
C PRO A 35 -16.98 16.45 -9.64
N THR A 36 -17.80 17.22 -10.36
CA THR A 36 -17.53 17.66 -11.73
C THR A 36 -17.01 19.11 -11.69
N GLY A 37 -15.84 19.37 -12.29
CA GLY A 37 -15.23 20.70 -12.28
C GLY A 37 -13.72 20.69 -12.53
N ASP A 38 -13.12 21.89 -12.58
CA ASP A 38 -11.68 22.04 -12.73
C ASP A 38 -10.95 21.43 -11.53
N LYS A 39 -9.99 20.54 -11.80
CA LYS A 39 -9.11 19.92 -10.82
C LYS A 39 -7.67 20.31 -11.10
N TYR A 40 -6.80 20.25 -10.08
CA TYR A 40 -5.36 20.50 -10.24
C TYR A 40 -4.78 19.71 -11.44
N GLN A 41 -4.08 20.41 -12.32
CA GLN A 41 -3.36 19.86 -13.47
C GLN A 41 -1.88 20.11 -13.30
N LEU A 42 -1.08 19.08 -13.60
CA LEU A 42 0.38 19.19 -13.60
C LEU A 42 0.83 20.16 -14.67
N SER A 43 1.84 20.96 -14.33
CA SER A 43 2.51 21.84 -15.28
C SER A 43 4.01 21.88 -14.99
N THR A 44 4.82 22.09 -16.02
CA THR A 44 6.27 22.33 -15.89
C THR A 44 6.60 23.76 -15.42
N SER A 45 5.58 24.61 -15.28
CA SER A 45 5.67 25.97 -14.77
C SER A 45 6.31 26.03 -13.38
N GLU A 46 7.10 27.07 -13.11
CA GLU A 46 7.67 27.32 -11.77
C GLU A 46 6.62 27.64 -10.69
N LYS A 47 5.37 27.86 -11.07
CA LYS A 47 4.26 28.02 -10.13
C LYS A 47 3.64 26.68 -9.72
N ASP A 48 3.95 25.60 -10.43
CA ASP A 48 3.47 24.28 -10.08
C ASP A 48 4.21 23.78 -8.83
N PRO A 49 3.49 23.32 -7.78
CA PRO A 49 4.12 22.91 -6.53
C PRO A 49 5.04 21.71 -6.69
N ILE A 50 4.74 20.78 -7.60
CA ILE A 50 5.56 19.59 -7.85
C ILE A 50 6.80 19.99 -8.63
N ALA A 51 6.67 20.80 -9.68
CA ALA A 51 7.83 21.32 -10.41
C ALA A 51 8.76 22.11 -9.48
N THR A 52 8.19 22.96 -8.62
CA THR A 52 8.94 23.72 -7.60
C THR A 52 9.71 22.81 -6.66
N ALA A 53 9.05 21.77 -6.12
CA ALA A 53 9.69 20.81 -5.22
C ALA A 53 10.80 20.01 -5.92
N LEU A 54 10.63 19.63 -7.19
CA LEU A 54 11.68 18.99 -7.99
C LEU A 54 12.91 19.91 -8.14
N ARG A 55 12.74 21.23 -8.27
CA ARG A 55 13.88 22.17 -8.30
C ARG A 55 14.53 22.32 -6.94
N ALA A 56 13.72 22.58 -5.92
CA ALA A 56 14.22 22.93 -4.59
C ALA A 56 14.87 21.73 -3.88
N VAL A 57 14.25 20.56 -3.95
CA VAL A 57 14.67 19.35 -3.21
C VAL A 57 15.53 18.46 -4.08
N CYS A 58 15.11 18.23 -5.33
CA CYS A 58 15.81 17.33 -6.24
C CYS A 58 16.83 18.06 -7.12
N GLY A 59 17.02 19.37 -6.94
CA GLY A 59 18.01 20.22 -7.62
C GLY A 59 17.93 20.24 -9.15
N CYS A 60 16.75 19.96 -9.71
CA CYS A 60 16.53 19.95 -11.15
C CYS A 60 16.49 21.37 -11.71
N ASN A 61 17.30 21.67 -12.73
CA ASN A 61 17.23 22.95 -13.40
C ASN A 61 16.01 23.01 -14.34
N GLU A 62 15.62 21.86 -14.90
CA GLU A 62 14.52 21.77 -15.87
C GLU A 62 13.61 20.58 -15.56
N VAL A 63 12.29 20.82 -15.59
CA VAL A 63 11.28 19.74 -15.60
C VAL A 63 10.73 19.71 -17.01
N LYS A 64 11.02 18.64 -17.74
CA LYS A 64 10.73 18.50 -19.18
C LYS A 64 9.28 18.10 -19.42
N GLY A 65 8.70 17.32 -18.50
CA GLY A 65 7.33 16.87 -18.63
C GLY A 65 6.92 15.92 -17.51
N PHE A 66 5.64 15.57 -17.55
CA PHE A 66 5.02 14.59 -16.68
C PHE A 66 4.25 13.58 -17.55
N GLU A 67 4.40 12.29 -17.27
CA GLU A 67 3.65 11.22 -17.91
C GLU A 67 2.81 10.49 -16.85
N LEU A 68 1.50 10.43 -17.07
CA LEU A 68 0.61 9.62 -16.25
C LEU A 68 0.88 8.14 -16.54
N MET A 69 1.38 7.42 -15.55
CA MET A 69 1.69 6.00 -15.65
C MET A 69 0.50 5.12 -15.26
N ASP A 70 -0.26 5.56 -14.25
CA ASP A 70 -1.38 4.80 -13.69
C ASP A 70 -2.33 5.73 -12.93
N SER A 71 -3.62 5.39 -12.94
CA SER A 71 -4.69 6.07 -12.21
C SER A 71 -5.51 5.05 -11.46
N ARG A 72 -5.57 5.19 -10.13
CA ARG A 72 -6.27 4.27 -9.25
C ARG A 72 -7.67 4.78 -8.91
N TRP A 73 -8.58 3.84 -8.69
CA TRP A 73 -9.98 4.07 -8.31
C TRP A 73 -10.15 4.92 -7.03
N ASN A 74 -9.15 4.91 -6.14
CA ASN A 74 -9.10 5.69 -4.91
C ASN A 74 -8.54 7.13 -5.08
N GLY A 75 -8.41 7.60 -6.33
CA GLY A 75 -7.98 8.96 -6.67
C GLY A 75 -6.47 9.20 -6.66
N ASN A 76 -5.65 8.17 -6.41
CA ASN A 76 -4.20 8.30 -6.57
C ASN A 76 -3.79 8.15 -8.03
N GLU A 77 -2.90 9.02 -8.45
CA GLU A 77 -2.25 8.93 -9.76
C GLU A 77 -0.75 8.74 -9.56
N ALA A 78 -0.18 7.84 -10.36
CA ALA A 78 1.25 7.60 -10.45
C ALA A 78 1.79 8.27 -11.70
N ILE A 79 2.79 9.12 -11.54
CA ILE A 79 3.33 9.97 -12.58
C ILE A 79 4.84 9.78 -12.67
N ARG A 80 5.36 9.72 -13.89
CA ARG A 80 6.79 9.89 -14.14
C ARG A 80 7.05 11.37 -14.42
N ALA A 81 7.94 11.99 -13.64
CA ALA A 81 8.46 13.32 -13.93
C ALA A 81 9.80 13.19 -14.66
N ASP A 82 9.88 13.70 -15.88
CA ASP A 82 11.10 13.71 -16.69
C ASP A 82 11.86 15.03 -16.47
N THR A 83 13.13 14.96 -16.07
CA THR A 83 13.94 16.15 -15.72
C THR A 83 15.30 16.16 -16.41
N ASP A 84 16.09 17.20 -16.18
CA ASP A 84 17.51 17.24 -16.58
C ASP A 84 18.42 16.33 -15.74
N ARG A 85 17.95 15.85 -14.57
CA ARG A 85 18.73 14.98 -13.65
C ARG A 85 18.27 13.52 -13.63
N GLY A 86 17.48 13.13 -14.63
CA GLY A 86 16.83 11.83 -14.70
C GLY A 86 15.36 11.89 -14.32
N ASN A 87 14.79 10.72 -14.06
CA ASN A 87 13.35 10.60 -13.82
C ASN A 87 13.07 10.52 -12.32
N TYR A 88 11.88 10.97 -11.94
CA TYR A 88 11.33 10.81 -10.59
C TYR A 88 9.95 10.18 -10.66
N PHE A 89 9.60 9.43 -9.64
CA PHE A 89 8.25 8.88 -9.49
C PHE A 89 7.44 9.80 -8.58
N VAL A 90 6.28 10.26 -9.03
CA VAL A 90 5.44 11.20 -8.28
C VAL A 90 4.09 10.55 -8.05
N LYS A 91 3.68 10.45 -6.79
CA LYS A 91 2.29 10.12 -6.43
C LYS A 91 1.54 11.41 -6.16
N ILE A 92 0.33 11.51 -6.68
CA ILE A 92 -0.57 12.62 -6.34
C ILE A 92 -1.92 12.11 -5.90
N ASN A 93 -2.55 12.84 -4.99
CA ASN A 93 -3.95 12.71 -4.68
C ASN A 93 -4.55 14.10 -4.49
N ARG A 94 -5.67 14.39 -5.15
CA ARG A 94 -6.21 15.75 -5.21
C ARG A 94 -7.14 16.11 -4.06
N VAL A 95 -7.45 15.18 -3.16
CA VAL A 95 -8.37 15.40 -2.03
C VAL A 95 -7.84 14.90 -0.70
N GLU A 96 -6.78 14.11 -0.71
CA GLU A 96 -6.20 13.53 0.50
C GLU A 96 -5.16 14.45 1.15
N ASP A 97 -5.10 14.36 2.47
CA ASP A 97 -4.12 15.08 3.29
C ASP A 97 -2.71 14.50 3.13
N ALA A 98 -1.70 15.36 3.31
CA ALA A 98 -0.29 14.99 3.21
C ALA A 98 0.16 13.92 4.22
N SER A 99 -0.54 13.79 5.36
CA SER A 99 -0.28 12.75 6.36
C SER A 99 -0.34 11.32 5.79
N VAL A 100 -1.17 11.09 4.78
CA VAL A 100 -1.22 9.82 4.06
C VAL A 100 0.14 9.48 3.46
N PHE A 101 0.70 10.38 2.65
CA PHE A 101 1.99 10.17 2.02
C PHE A 101 3.14 10.24 3.03
N MET A 102 3.01 11.03 4.09
CA MET A 102 3.96 11.01 5.19
C MET A 102 4.05 9.62 5.83
N SER A 103 2.90 8.95 6.01
CA SER A 103 2.89 7.60 6.58
C SER A 103 3.61 6.58 5.70
N GLU A 104 3.49 6.74 4.38
CA GLU A 104 4.21 5.93 3.40
C GLU A 104 5.71 6.24 3.37
N ALA A 105 6.09 7.51 3.41
CA ALA A 105 7.48 7.93 3.47
C ALA A 105 8.19 7.36 4.71
N VAL A 106 7.52 7.33 5.87
CA VAL A 106 8.07 6.72 7.10
C VAL A 106 8.23 5.20 6.93
N GLY A 107 7.24 4.52 6.35
CA GLY A 107 7.33 3.08 6.06
C GLY A 107 8.51 2.75 5.13
N LEU A 108 8.61 3.44 3.99
CA LEU A 108 9.70 3.29 3.03
C LEU A 108 11.07 3.57 3.67
N THR A 109 11.19 4.66 4.42
CA THR A 109 12.44 5.00 5.13
C THR A 109 12.84 3.91 6.12
N THR A 110 11.86 3.32 6.81
CA THR A 110 12.08 2.26 7.78
C THR A 110 12.54 0.97 7.12
N ILE A 111 11.92 0.59 5.99
CA ILE A 111 12.36 -0.54 5.18
C ILE A 111 13.78 -0.32 4.64
N ARG A 112 14.10 0.88 4.11
CA ARG A 112 15.46 1.16 3.62
C ARG A 112 16.53 1.01 4.69
N LYS A 113 16.23 1.37 5.95
CA LYS A 113 17.17 1.25 7.07
C LYS A 113 17.59 -0.19 7.37
N THR A 114 16.84 -1.19 6.93
CA THR A 114 17.27 -2.59 7.11
C THR A 114 18.39 -2.98 6.16
N GLU A 115 18.53 -2.26 5.04
CA GLU A 115 19.47 -2.58 3.94
C GLU A 115 19.29 -3.99 3.35
N THR A 116 18.10 -4.59 3.52
CA THR A 116 17.83 -5.98 3.10
C THR A 116 17.06 -6.08 1.80
N VAL A 117 16.10 -5.18 1.57
CA VAL A 117 15.28 -5.09 0.37
C VAL A 117 15.42 -3.70 -0.23
N TYR A 118 15.40 -3.61 -1.55
CA TYR A 118 15.32 -2.31 -2.20
C TYR A 118 13.88 -1.80 -2.14
N CYS A 119 13.71 -0.50 -1.90
CA CYS A 119 12.45 0.21 -2.05
C CYS A 119 12.74 1.68 -2.40
N PRO A 120 11.84 2.41 -3.07
CA PRO A 120 12.12 3.77 -3.55
C PRO A 120 12.37 4.73 -2.38
N MET A 121 13.35 5.63 -2.54
CA MET A 121 13.64 6.65 -1.53
C MET A 121 12.53 7.72 -1.56
N PRO A 122 11.86 8.00 -0.44
CA PRO A 122 11.00 9.17 -0.33
C PRO A 122 11.87 10.43 -0.28
N LEU A 123 11.67 11.32 -1.24
CA LEU A 123 12.46 12.54 -1.39
C LEU A 123 11.73 13.76 -0.83
N HIS A 124 10.41 13.84 -1.05
CA HIS A 124 9.59 14.96 -0.57
C HIS A 124 8.13 14.58 -0.46
N VAL A 125 7.43 15.13 0.54
CA VAL A 125 5.97 15.13 0.65
C VAL A 125 5.50 16.57 0.72
N GLY A 126 4.51 16.92 -0.10
CA GLY A 126 3.99 18.28 -0.20
C GLY A 126 2.49 18.32 -0.40
N SER A 127 1.92 19.53 -0.31
CA SER A 127 0.50 19.78 -0.51
C SER A 127 0.22 20.32 -1.92
N LEU A 128 -0.95 19.97 -2.46
CA LEU A 128 -1.50 20.52 -3.69
C LEU A 128 -2.51 21.63 -3.37
N PRO A 129 -2.60 22.68 -4.19
CA PRO A 129 -3.60 23.72 -4.00
C PRO A 129 -5.02 23.16 -4.18
N LYS A 130 -5.98 23.81 -3.52
CA LYS A 130 -7.40 23.62 -3.84
C LYS A 130 -7.69 24.26 -5.21
N VAL A 131 -8.32 23.51 -6.11
CA VAL A 131 -8.77 23.97 -7.43
C VAL A 131 -10.22 23.54 -7.61
N GLY A 132 -11.11 24.50 -7.84
CA GLY A 132 -12.55 24.24 -7.85
C GLY A 132 -13.01 23.59 -6.54
N GLU A 133 -13.79 22.52 -6.65
CA GLU A 133 -14.25 21.70 -5.53
C GLU A 133 -13.21 20.66 -5.06
N PHE A 134 -12.06 20.55 -5.74
CA PHE A 134 -11.04 19.56 -5.42
C PHE A 134 -9.96 20.13 -4.51
N GLY A 135 -9.73 19.47 -3.40
CA GLY A 135 -8.58 19.69 -2.54
C GLY A 135 -8.82 20.66 -1.37
N PRO A 136 -7.75 21.04 -0.65
CA PRO A 136 -6.33 20.78 -0.97
C PRO A 136 -6.02 19.27 -1.02
N GLY A 137 -5.07 18.92 -1.88
CA GLY A 137 -4.57 17.55 -2.00
C GLY A 137 -3.13 17.43 -1.50
N ALA A 138 -2.48 16.34 -1.86
CA ALA A 138 -1.09 16.10 -1.54
C ALA A 138 -0.34 15.37 -2.66
N PHE A 139 0.98 15.39 -2.57
CA PHE A 139 1.86 14.63 -3.44
C PHE A 139 3.09 14.12 -2.70
N MET A 140 3.73 13.10 -3.28
CA MET A 140 5.01 12.58 -2.83
C MET A 140 5.94 12.36 -4.02
N ILE A 141 7.18 12.84 -3.89
CA ILE A 141 8.26 12.59 -4.85
C ILE A 141 9.13 11.46 -4.32
N LEU A 142 9.37 10.47 -5.16
CA LEU A 142 10.13 9.26 -4.91
C LEU A 142 11.27 9.10 -5.93
N GLU A 143 12.31 8.38 -5.53
CA GLU A 143 13.32 7.83 -6.46
C GLU A 143 12.64 7.04 -7.59
N TRP A 144 13.06 7.28 -8.83
CA TRP A 144 12.63 6.46 -9.96
C TRP A 144 13.42 5.15 -10.01
N LEU A 145 12.69 4.04 -10.05
CA LEU A 145 13.26 2.70 -10.19
C LEU A 145 12.85 2.14 -11.56
N PRO A 146 13.79 1.84 -12.48
CA PRO A 146 13.48 1.28 -13.78
C PRO A 146 13.11 -0.21 -13.66
N LEU A 147 11.85 -0.46 -13.31
CA LEU A 147 11.33 -1.81 -13.13
C LEU A 147 11.22 -2.55 -14.46
N VAL A 148 11.48 -3.86 -14.46
CA VAL A 148 11.14 -4.74 -15.58
C VAL A 148 9.69 -5.23 -15.47
N PRO A 149 9.03 -5.52 -16.61
CA PRO A 149 7.67 -6.06 -16.59
C PRO A 149 7.56 -7.34 -15.76
N PHE A 150 6.45 -7.48 -15.04
CA PHE A 150 6.21 -8.56 -14.08
C PHE A 150 6.42 -9.98 -14.68
N GLY A 151 6.01 -10.19 -15.93
CA GLY A 151 6.18 -11.46 -16.66
C GLY A 151 7.62 -11.84 -17.02
N ALA A 152 8.60 -10.99 -16.73
CA ALA A 152 10.02 -11.29 -16.84
C ALA A 152 10.62 -11.88 -15.55
N SER A 153 9.80 -12.06 -14.49
CA SER A 153 10.25 -12.61 -13.20
C SER A 153 10.72 -14.04 -13.34
N ARG A 154 12.02 -14.26 -13.15
CA ARG A 154 12.63 -15.59 -13.20
C ARG A 154 12.52 -16.30 -11.84
N PRO A 155 12.56 -17.63 -11.76
CA PRO A 155 12.52 -18.35 -10.49
C PRO A 155 13.60 -17.94 -9.48
N GLU A 156 14.84 -17.75 -9.94
CA GLU A 156 15.98 -17.33 -9.09
C GLU A 156 15.71 -15.96 -8.46
N ALA A 157 15.02 -15.16 -9.22
CA ALA A 157 14.61 -13.83 -8.86
C ALA A 157 13.61 -13.89 -7.67
N GLN A 158 12.58 -14.75 -7.75
CA GLN A 158 11.66 -14.96 -6.63
C GLN A 158 12.35 -15.54 -5.38
N GLU A 159 13.37 -16.38 -5.56
CA GLU A 159 14.20 -16.90 -4.48
C GLU A 159 14.96 -15.76 -3.76
N ASP A 160 15.58 -14.85 -4.51
CA ASP A 160 16.27 -13.67 -3.97
C ASP A 160 15.30 -12.77 -3.17
N LEU A 161 14.07 -12.58 -3.65
CA LEU A 161 13.04 -11.85 -2.90
C LEU A 161 12.73 -12.53 -1.57
N GLY A 162 12.58 -13.86 -1.57
CA GLY A 162 12.33 -14.64 -0.36
C GLY A 162 13.44 -14.48 0.68
N HIS A 163 14.70 -14.57 0.24
CA HIS A 163 15.86 -14.33 1.11
C HIS A 163 15.90 -12.89 1.65
N ALA A 164 15.68 -11.90 0.79
CA ALA A 164 15.70 -10.49 1.18
C ALA A 164 14.58 -10.15 2.20
N LEU A 165 13.39 -10.72 2.02
CA LEU A 165 12.28 -10.59 2.97
C LEU A 165 12.58 -11.25 4.30
N ALA A 166 13.14 -12.46 4.29
CA ALA A 166 13.55 -13.13 5.52
C ALA A 166 14.58 -12.31 6.29
N MET A 167 15.58 -11.76 5.61
CA MET A 167 16.55 -10.84 6.22
C MET A 167 15.88 -9.58 6.78
N MET A 168 14.91 -9.00 6.07
CA MET A 168 14.15 -7.84 6.56
C MET A 168 13.43 -8.16 7.87
N HIS A 169 12.73 -9.30 7.93
CA HIS A 169 11.98 -9.73 9.11
C HIS A 169 12.88 -10.05 10.31
N MET A 170 14.10 -10.51 10.07
CA MET A 170 15.10 -10.81 11.09
C MET A 170 16.00 -9.62 11.45
N SER A 171 15.85 -8.47 10.77
CA SER A 171 16.68 -7.30 11.00
C SER A 171 16.44 -6.69 12.38
N SER A 172 17.52 -6.43 13.11
CA SER A 172 17.49 -5.74 14.40
C SER A 172 17.39 -4.21 14.27
N ALA A 173 17.26 -3.67 13.05
CA ALA A 173 17.28 -2.23 12.81
C ALA A 173 16.19 -1.46 13.56
N MET A 174 15.11 -2.15 13.97
CA MET A 174 13.97 -1.57 14.68
C MET A 174 13.87 -1.97 16.15
N ASP A 175 14.82 -2.77 16.67
CA ASP A 175 14.74 -3.33 18.04
C ASP A 175 14.64 -2.24 19.10
N GLU A 176 15.42 -1.18 18.97
CA GLU A 176 15.41 -0.03 19.89
C GLU A 176 14.10 0.77 19.82
N ILE A 177 13.42 0.77 18.67
CA ILE A 177 12.18 1.51 18.47
C ILE A 177 10.99 0.73 19.02
N HIS A 178 10.94 -0.58 18.76
CA HIS A 178 9.79 -1.39 19.18
C HIS A 178 9.95 -1.97 20.59
N GLU A 179 11.17 -2.11 21.13
CA GLU A 179 11.42 -2.61 22.50
C GLU A 179 10.70 -3.94 22.80
N GLY A 180 10.67 -4.86 21.83
CA GLY A 180 9.90 -6.12 21.92
C GLY A 180 8.38 -6.00 21.77
N LYS A 181 7.82 -4.82 21.50
CA LYS A 181 6.37 -4.56 21.34
C LYS A 181 5.91 -4.69 19.89
N PHE A 182 4.62 -4.99 19.70
CA PHE A 182 3.94 -4.98 18.41
C PHE A 182 3.30 -3.62 18.17
N GLY A 183 3.52 -3.05 16.99
CA GLY A 183 3.02 -1.72 16.64
C GLY A 183 3.92 -1.04 15.61
N PHE A 184 3.72 0.27 15.46
CA PHE A 184 4.55 1.12 14.63
C PHE A 184 4.53 2.55 15.14
N VAL A 185 5.56 3.33 14.80
CA VAL A 185 5.75 4.71 15.31
C VAL A 185 4.62 5.66 14.94
N ILE A 186 3.90 5.36 13.86
CA ILE A 186 2.75 6.12 13.38
C ILE A 186 1.64 5.18 12.94
N ASN A 187 0.40 5.65 13.02
CA ASN A 187 -0.69 5.02 12.29
C ASN A 187 -0.48 5.22 10.79
N ASN A 188 -0.86 4.22 10.01
CA ASN A 188 -0.83 4.25 8.56
C ASN A 188 -2.15 3.70 8.02
N TYR A 189 -2.19 3.38 6.74
CA TYR A 189 -3.42 2.97 6.06
C TYR A 189 -3.17 1.67 5.30
N LEU A 190 -4.19 0.82 5.22
CA LEU A 190 -4.29 -0.24 4.23
C LEU A 190 -5.37 0.18 3.24
N SER A 191 -4.96 0.60 2.04
CA SER A 191 -5.83 1.33 1.11
C SER A 191 -6.43 2.57 1.79
N LEU A 192 -7.75 2.63 1.94
CA LEU A 192 -8.48 3.72 2.61
C LEU A 192 -8.80 3.43 4.08
N THR A 193 -8.41 2.28 4.61
CA THR A 193 -8.73 1.91 5.99
C THR A 193 -7.59 2.30 6.93
N PRO A 194 -7.82 3.19 7.91
CA PRO A 194 -6.81 3.50 8.92
C PRO A 194 -6.42 2.26 9.73
N MET A 195 -5.14 2.08 9.95
CA MET A 195 -4.59 1.01 10.78
C MET A 195 -4.11 1.57 12.12
N ASP A 196 -4.54 0.93 13.20
CA ASP A 196 -4.13 1.28 14.56
C ASP A 196 -2.83 0.54 14.94
N ASN A 197 -1.75 1.32 14.99
CA ASN A 197 -0.39 0.87 15.25
C ASN A 197 0.09 1.14 16.67
N ARG A 198 -0.81 1.49 17.60
CA ARG A 198 -0.44 1.70 19.01
C ARG A 198 0.28 0.48 19.58
N TRP A 199 1.40 0.71 20.25
CA TRP A 199 2.23 -0.36 20.81
C TRP A 199 1.46 -1.24 21.81
N THR A 200 1.67 -2.55 21.76
CA THR A 200 1.25 -3.53 22.78
C THR A 200 2.29 -4.64 22.91
N ASN A 201 2.34 -5.30 24.07
CA ASN A 201 3.21 -6.46 24.30
C ASN A 201 2.54 -7.77 23.83
N ASP A 202 1.26 -7.76 23.46
CA ASP A 202 0.47 -8.95 23.12
C ASP A 202 0.13 -8.96 21.62
N TRP A 203 0.65 -9.95 20.90
CA TRP A 203 0.39 -10.14 19.47
C TRP A 203 -1.10 -10.37 19.19
N SER A 204 -1.78 -11.13 20.03
CA SER A 204 -3.19 -11.46 19.86
C SER A 204 -4.05 -10.22 20.02
N GLU A 205 -3.72 -9.37 21.00
CA GLU A 205 -4.36 -8.07 21.18
C GLU A 205 -4.15 -7.18 19.94
N PHE A 206 -2.90 -7.09 19.45
CA PHE A 206 -2.57 -6.29 18.27
C PHE A 206 -3.36 -6.73 17.03
N LEU A 207 -3.39 -8.04 16.76
CA LEU A 207 -4.09 -8.62 15.62
C LEU A 207 -5.61 -8.47 15.77
N ALA A 208 -6.16 -8.77 16.95
CA ALA A 208 -7.58 -8.58 17.25
C ALA A 208 -8.04 -7.15 16.97
N ARG A 209 -7.23 -6.16 17.37
CA ARG A 209 -7.53 -4.74 17.14
C ARG A 209 -7.57 -4.39 15.66
N ARG A 210 -6.60 -4.86 14.86
CA ARG A 210 -6.58 -4.63 13.40
C ARG A 210 -7.77 -5.30 12.70
N MET A 211 -8.06 -6.56 13.02
CA MET A 211 -9.20 -7.27 12.45
C MET A 211 -10.54 -6.62 12.83
N SER A 212 -10.66 -6.15 14.08
CA SER A 212 -11.86 -5.43 14.54
C SER A 212 -12.08 -4.15 13.74
N LEU A 213 -11.02 -3.40 13.44
CA LEU A 213 -11.12 -2.18 12.62
C LEU A 213 -11.51 -2.50 11.18
N LEU A 214 -10.92 -3.54 10.57
CA LEU A 214 -11.28 -3.97 9.22
C LEU A 214 -12.76 -4.36 9.15
N LEU A 215 -13.24 -5.16 10.11
CA LEU A 215 -14.65 -5.55 10.22
C LEU A 215 -15.58 -4.33 10.34
N ARG A 216 -15.27 -3.38 11.24
CA ARG A 216 -16.04 -2.14 11.40
C ARG A 216 -16.09 -1.34 10.10
N SER A 217 -14.95 -1.25 9.40
CA SER A 217 -14.82 -0.50 8.16
C SER A 217 -15.68 -1.03 7.01
N LEU A 218 -16.18 -2.28 7.08
CA LEU A 218 -17.13 -2.82 6.09
C LEU A 218 -18.50 -2.14 6.16
N PHE A 219 -18.85 -1.55 7.30
CA PHE A 219 -20.16 -0.94 7.56
C PHE A 219 -20.12 0.59 7.54
N GLU A 220 -18.92 1.17 7.38
CA GLU A 220 -18.73 2.62 7.34
C GLU A 220 -18.76 3.11 5.89
N PRO A 221 -19.47 4.22 5.60
CA PRO A 221 -19.42 4.83 4.28
C PRO A 221 -18.00 5.35 4.00
N LYS A 222 -17.48 5.09 2.80
CA LYS A 222 -16.18 5.57 2.34
C LYS A 222 -16.35 6.32 1.02
N VAL A 223 -15.55 7.36 0.81
CA VAL A 223 -15.63 8.26 -0.36
C VAL A 223 -15.36 7.52 -1.66
N TYR A 224 -14.37 6.63 -1.65
CA TYR A 224 -14.02 5.76 -2.77
C TYR A 224 -14.14 4.33 -2.29
N ALA A 225 -15.33 3.75 -2.15
CA ALA A 225 -15.47 2.31 -1.90
C ALA A 225 -16.82 1.79 -2.36
N ARG A 226 -16.97 0.47 -2.32
CA ARG A 226 -18.29 -0.17 -2.41
C ARG A 226 -19.21 0.38 -1.32
N ALA A 227 -20.51 0.36 -1.60
CA ALA A 227 -21.52 0.68 -0.61
C ALA A 227 -21.28 -0.12 0.69
N PRO A 228 -21.45 0.49 1.86
CA PRO A 228 -21.26 -0.21 3.12
C PRO A 228 -22.21 -1.41 3.19
N PHE A 229 -21.72 -2.50 3.76
CA PHE A 229 -22.55 -3.68 4.00
C PHE A 229 -23.72 -3.30 4.91
N LYS A 230 -24.89 -3.90 4.68
CA LYS A 230 -25.97 -3.82 5.66
C LYS A 230 -25.74 -4.87 6.75
N LYS A 231 -25.86 -4.45 8.00
CA LYS A 231 -25.54 -5.30 9.17
C LYS A 231 -26.46 -6.52 9.30
N ASP A 232 -27.72 -6.38 8.90
CA ASP A 232 -28.73 -7.44 8.88
C ASP A 232 -28.42 -8.51 7.83
N GLU A 233 -28.00 -8.10 6.63
CA GLU A 233 -27.61 -8.98 5.51
C GLU A 233 -26.24 -9.68 5.74
N SER A 234 -25.44 -9.22 6.71
CA SER A 234 -24.06 -9.69 6.97
C SER A 234 -23.85 -10.34 8.33
N SER A 235 -24.94 -10.73 9.00
CA SER A 235 -24.91 -11.22 10.39
C SER A 235 -24.00 -12.43 10.60
N GLU A 236 -23.95 -13.37 9.66
CA GLU A 236 -23.06 -14.54 9.75
C GLU A 236 -21.58 -14.15 9.65
N LEU A 237 -21.20 -13.29 8.69
CA LEU A 237 -19.83 -12.80 8.55
C LEU A 237 -19.36 -12.09 9.82
N ILE A 238 -20.19 -11.23 10.40
CA ILE A 238 -19.91 -10.53 11.66
C ILE A 238 -19.67 -11.55 12.77
N ASN A 239 -20.62 -12.47 12.97
CA ASN A 239 -20.55 -13.46 14.03
C ASN A 239 -19.32 -14.37 13.90
N LEU A 240 -18.98 -14.82 12.70
CA LEU A 240 -17.80 -15.64 12.46
C LEU A 240 -16.51 -14.87 12.69
N THR A 241 -16.45 -13.61 12.25
CA THR A 241 -15.27 -12.76 12.42
C THR A 241 -15.06 -12.41 13.90
N GLU A 242 -16.12 -12.07 14.64
CA GLU A 242 -16.05 -11.80 16.08
C GLU A 242 -15.65 -13.05 16.88
N LYS A 243 -16.17 -14.23 16.52
CA LYS A 243 -15.72 -15.50 17.11
C LYS A 243 -14.25 -15.76 16.84
N LEU A 244 -13.78 -15.53 15.61
CA LEU A 244 -12.37 -15.67 15.26
C LEU A 244 -11.51 -14.72 16.11
N ILE A 245 -11.86 -13.43 16.16
CA ILE A 245 -11.17 -12.41 16.96
C ILE A 245 -11.11 -12.81 18.43
N GLY A 246 -12.24 -13.25 19.00
CA GLY A 246 -12.31 -13.71 20.39
C GLY A 246 -11.46 -14.94 20.69
N SER A 247 -11.19 -15.77 19.68
CA SER A 247 -10.35 -16.97 19.81
C SER A 247 -8.84 -16.73 19.65
N LEU A 248 -8.41 -15.53 19.24
CA LEU A 248 -7.00 -15.29 18.89
C LEU A 248 -6.06 -15.53 20.07
N LYS A 249 -6.45 -15.11 21.29
CA LYS A 249 -5.63 -15.32 22.50
C LYS A 249 -5.33 -16.79 22.75
N ASP A 250 -6.34 -17.64 22.64
CA ASP A 250 -6.17 -19.09 22.83
C ASP A 250 -5.37 -19.72 21.68
N ARG A 251 -5.57 -19.25 20.44
CA ARG A 251 -4.84 -19.73 19.27
C ARG A 251 -3.34 -19.46 19.30
N PHE A 252 -2.92 -18.38 19.96
CA PHE A 252 -1.52 -17.98 20.07
C PHE A 252 -0.93 -18.23 21.47
N ALA A 253 -1.65 -18.88 22.39
CA ALA A 253 -1.21 -19.07 23.78
C ALA A 253 0.17 -19.74 23.91
N ASP A 254 0.44 -20.74 23.06
CA ASP A 254 1.69 -21.52 23.06
C ASP A 254 2.58 -21.21 21.85
N VAL A 255 2.29 -20.15 21.09
CA VAL A 255 3.06 -19.76 19.89
C VAL A 255 3.96 -18.57 20.23
N PRO A 256 5.28 -18.74 20.27
CA PRO A 256 6.19 -17.62 20.50
C PRO A 256 6.23 -16.72 19.27
N VAL A 257 5.50 -15.61 19.31
CA VAL A 257 5.52 -14.58 18.27
C VAL A 257 6.47 -13.46 18.70
N LYS A 258 7.36 -13.05 17.79
CA LYS A 258 8.25 -11.89 17.98
C LYS A 258 7.86 -10.78 17.01
N PRO A 259 8.03 -9.50 17.39
CA PRO A 259 7.84 -8.41 16.44
C PRO A 259 8.89 -8.47 15.34
N SER A 260 8.46 -8.20 14.11
CA SER A 260 9.30 -8.06 12.93
C SER A 260 8.77 -6.89 12.11
N LEU A 261 9.66 -6.16 11.43
CA LEU A 261 9.24 -5.16 10.46
C LEU A 261 8.54 -5.87 9.28
N LEU A 262 7.30 -5.48 8.98
CA LEU A 262 6.53 -6.03 7.88
C LEU A 262 6.34 -4.97 6.79
N HIS A 263 6.34 -5.39 5.51
CA HIS A 263 5.90 -4.51 4.42
C HIS A 263 4.43 -4.08 4.59
N GLY A 264 3.58 -4.98 5.08
CA GLY A 264 2.18 -4.69 5.43
C GLY A 264 1.17 -4.81 4.29
N ASP A 265 1.61 -4.69 3.03
CA ASP A 265 0.78 -4.87 1.83
C ASP A 265 1.56 -5.57 0.70
N LEU A 266 2.15 -6.73 1.00
CA LEU A 266 3.00 -7.45 0.06
C LEU A 266 2.18 -8.40 -0.81
N TRP A 267 1.95 -7.99 -2.06
CA TRP A 267 1.36 -8.81 -3.10
C TRP A 267 2.04 -8.50 -4.44
N ILE A 268 1.65 -9.23 -5.48
CA ILE A 268 2.31 -9.21 -6.78
C ILE A 268 2.38 -7.81 -7.42
N GLY A 269 1.40 -6.95 -7.16
CA GLY A 269 1.36 -5.56 -7.63
C GLY A 269 2.30 -4.60 -6.89
N ASN A 270 2.83 -5.01 -5.74
CA ASN A 270 3.75 -4.25 -4.89
C ASN A 270 5.17 -4.86 -4.85
N ALA A 271 5.48 -5.74 -5.79
CA ALA A 271 6.81 -6.30 -5.97
C ALA A 271 7.28 -6.07 -7.41
N GLY A 272 8.55 -5.73 -7.57
CA GLY A 272 9.15 -5.48 -8.88
C GLY A 272 10.61 -5.87 -8.93
N MET A 273 11.15 -5.97 -10.14
CA MET A 273 12.55 -6.26 -10.38
C MET A 273 13.23 -5.07 -11.05
N LEU A 274 14.45 -4.74 -10.63
CA LEU A 274 15.24 -3.74 -11.34
C LEU A 274 15.78 -4.29 -12.65
N LYS A 275 15.78 -3.43 -13.68
CA LYS A 275 16.68 -3.60 -14.80
C LYS A 275 18.09 -3.22 -14.35
N ASP A 276 19.03 -4.17 -14.39
CA ASP A 276 20.44 -3.84 -14.25
C ASP A 276 20.90 -3.02 -15.47
N LEU A 277 21.47 -1.83 -15.22
CA LEU A 277 22.01 -0.93 -16.23
C LEU A 277 23.53 -1.09 -16.41
N ARG A 278 24.20 -1.92 -15.61
CA ARG A 278 25.66 -2.09 -15.59
C ARG A 278 26.11 -3.52 -15.89
N SER A 279 25.26 -4.53 -15.75
CA SER A 279 25.52 -5.89 -16.19
C SER A 279 24.30 -6.51 -16.90
N SER A 280 24.53 -7.56 -17.68
CA SER A 280 23.48 -8.36 -18.33
C SER A 280 22.76 -9.34 -17.39
N ARG A 281 22.98 -9.26 -16.07
CA ARG A 281 22.32 -10.09 -15.05
C ARG A 281 21.30 -9.26 -14.27
N LEU A 282 20.09 -9.79 -14.11
CA LEU A 282 19.07 -9.23 -13.22
C LEU A 282 19.46 -9.63 -11.80
N GLU A 283 19.84 -8.69 -10.92
CA GLU A 283 20.44 -9.07 -9.64
C GLU A 283 19.57 -8.81 -8.40
N ARG A 284 18.53 -7.96 -8.43
CA ARG A 284 17.85 -7.54 -7.17
C ARG A 284 16.36 -7.28 -7.29
N PHE A 285 15.60 -7.84 -6.34
CA PHE A 285 14.18 -7.52 -6.12
C PHE A 285 14.00 -6.22 -5.34
N ILE A 286 12.90 -5.54 -5.68
CA ILE A 286 12.42 -4.36 -4.99
C ILE A 286 11.05 -4.68 -4.41
N LEU A 287 10.85 -4.29 -3.15
CA LEU A 287 9.54 -4.06 -2.60
C LEU A 287 9.09 -2.66 -2.98
N PHE A 288 8.04 -2.58 -3.77
CA PHE A 288 7.43 -1.31 -4.12
C PHE A 288 6.29 -1.07 -3.14
N CYS A 289 6.41 -0.04 -2.29
CA CYS A 289 5.25 0.42 -1.55
C CYS A 289 4.35 1.20 -2.51
N ILE A 290 3.20 0.63 -2.87
CA ILE A 290 2.02 1.41 -3.19
C ILE A 290 1.09 1.30 -2.00
N LEU A 291 1.32 2.09 -0.94
CA LEU A 291 0.43 2.13 0.21
C LEU A 291 -0.95 2.76 -0.08
N LYS A 292 -1.33 2.86 -1.35
CA LYS A 292 -2.72 3.08 -1.77
C LYS A 292 -3.06 2.28 -3.02
N SER A 293 -3.08 0.96 -2.89
CA SER A 293 -4.00 0.11 -3.67
C SER A 293 -5.44 0.55 -3.48
#